data_AF-A0A6J4KIJ6-F1
#
_entry.id   AF-A0A6J4KIJ6-F1
#
_cell.length_a   1.000
_cell.length_b   1.000
_cell.length_c   1.000
_cell.angle_alpha   90.00
_cell.angle_beta   90.00
_cell.angle_gamma   90.00
#
_symmetry.space_group_name_H-M   'P 1'
#
loop_
_entity.id
_entity.type
_entity.pdbx_description
1 polymer ?
#
loop_
_entity_poly.entity_id
_entity_poly.type
_entity_poly.pdbx_seq_one_letter_code
_entity_poly.pdbx_strand_id
1 'polypeptide(L)'
;MTAHPRIYLSSPHMGGEEERLVADAFSSNWIAPLGPHVDAFEAEFCAATGARHAAAVSSGTAALHLALILSGVGPGDEVVV
;
A
#
# COMPACT_ATOMS: atom_id res chain seq x y z
N MET A 1 36.20 -18.91 -13.98
CA MET A 1 35.55 -17.68 -13.53
C MET A 1 34.31 -18.07 -12.74
N THR A 2 34.37 -18.06 -11.42
CA THR A 2 33.19 -18.33 -10.58
C THR A 2 32.25 -17.13 -10.68
N ALA A 3 31.03 -17.35 -11.17
CA ALA A 3 30.02 -16.30 -11.21
C ALA A 3 29.65 -15.92 -9.77
N HIS A 4 29.85 -14.65 -9.41
CA HIS A 4 29.35 -14.14 -8.14
C HIS A 4 27.84 -13.91 -8.27
N PRO A 5 27.03 -14.31 -7.27
CA PRO A 5 25.60 -14.07 -7.29
C PRO A 5 25.32 -12.56 -7.31
N ARG A 6 24.30 -12.15 -8.06
CA ARG A 6 23.89 -10.75 -8.14
C ARG A 6 23.36 -10.30 -6.78
N ILE A 7 23.91 -9.20 -6.27
CA ILE A 7 23.44 -8.55 -5.03
C ILE A 7 22.43 -7.47 -5.44
N TYR A 8 21.17 -7.63 -5.03
CA TYR A 8 20.12 -6.64 -5.24
C TYR A 8 20.04 -5.70 -4.04
N LEU A 9 19.65 -4.43 -4.27
CA LEU A 9 19.52 -3.43 -3.20
C LEU A 9 18.32 -3.72 -2.28
N SER A 10 17.16 -4.02 -2.87
CA SER A 10 15.90 -4.24 -2.15
C SER A 10 14.95 -5.11 -2.98
N SER A 11 15.32 -6.37 -3.20
CA SER A 11 14.39 -7.34 -3.80
C SER A 11 13.21 -7.60 -2.85
N PRO A 12 11.97 -7.75 -3.37
CA PRO A 12 10.84 -8.17 -2.54
C PRO A 12 11.16 -9.45 -1.78
N HIS A 13 10.78 -9.49 -0.51
CA HIS A 13 10.87 -10.67 0.33
C HIS A 13 9.46 -11.20 0.57
N MET A 14 9.16 -12.40 0.05
CA MET A 14 7.86 -13.05 0.23
C MET A 14 7.94 -13.99 1.42
N GLY A 15 7.11 -13.78 2.44
CA GLY A 15 7.07 -14.56 3.68
C GLY A 15 6.23 -15.85 3.60
N GLY A 16 5.46 -16.03 2.52
CA GLY A 16 4.62 -17.20 2.24
C GLY A 16 3.13 -16.96 2.53
N GLU A 17 2.79 -15.99 3.37
CA GLU A 17 1.40 -15.63 3.68
C GLU A 17 0.74 -14.85 2.53
N GLU A 18 1.53 -14.13 1.74
CA GLU A 18 1.03 -13.31 0.64
C GLU A 18 0.35 -14.17 -0.43
N GLU A 19 0.89 -15.34 -0.74
CA GLU A 19 0.29 -16.27 -1.70
C GLU A 19 -1.06 -16.79 -1.20
N ARG A 20 -1.16 -17.09 0.10
CA ARG A 20 -2.39 -17.54 0.74
C ARG A 20 -3.48 -16.47 0.66
N LEU A 21 -3.14 -15.22 0.98
CA LEU A 21 -4.09 -14.09 0.94
C LEU A 21 -4.54 -13.78 -0.49
N VAL A 22 -3.64 -13.86 -1.47
CA VAL A 22 -4.02 -13.72 -2.88
C VAL A 22 -4.97 -14.85 -3.29
N ALA A 23 -4.64 -16.10 -2.96
CA ALA A 23 -5.52 -17.25 -3.27
C ALA A 23 -6.91 -17.11 -2.61
N ASP A 24 -6.98 -16.58 -1.39
CA ASP A 24 -8.23 -16.31 -0.69
C ASP A 24 -9.10 -15.29 -1.43
N ALA A 25 -8.51 -14.18 -1.90
CA ALA A 25 -9.21 -13.18 -2.73
C ALA A 25 -9.80 -13.78 -4.01
N PHE A 26 -9.07 -14.68 -4.68
CA PHE A 26 -9.58 -15.41 -5.84
C PHE A 26 -10.70 -16.38 -5.46
N SER A 27 -10.54 -17.15 -4.39
CA SER A 27 -11.51 -18.17 -3.96
C SER A 27 -12.83 -17.57 -3.48
N SER A 28 -12.76 -16.41 -2.81
CA SER A 28 -13.91 -15.61 -2.37
C SER A 28 -14.55 -14.82 -3.51
N ASN A 29 -13.96 -14.84 -4.71
CA ASN A 29 -14.36 -14.05 -5.87
C ASN A 29 -14.38 -12.53 -5.58
N TRP A 30 -13.57 -12.08 -4.63
CA TRP A 30 -13.45 -10.68 -4.24
C TRP A 30 -12.21 -10.04 -4.89
N ILE A 31 -12.23 -9.97 -6.22
CA ILE A 31 -11.14 -9.44 -7.04
C ILE A 31 -11.47 -7.99 -7.44
N ALA A 32 -11.54 -7.12 -6.43
CA ALA A 32 -11.99 -5.74 -6.58
C ALA A 32 -11.09 -4.79 -5.76
N PRO A 33 -11.07 -3.47 -6.07
CA PRO A 33 -10.24 -2.49 -5.36
C PRO A 33 -10.73 -2.15 -3.93
N LEU A 34 -11.68 -2.91 -3.42
CA LEU A 34 -12.33 -2.80 -2.11
C LEU A 34 -12.48 -4.23 -1.60
N GLY A 35 -12.70 -4.46 -0.31
CA GLY A 35 -13.00 -5.80 0.20
C GLY A 35 -12.40 -6.13 1.56
N PRO A 36 -12.66 -7.35 2.08
CA PRO A 36 -12.27 -7.73 3.42
C PRO A 36 -10.75 -7.64 3.67
N HIS A 37 -9.92 -7.95 2.66
CA HIS A 37 -8.47 -7.78 2.79
C HIS A 37 -8.03 -6.31 2.81
N VAL A 38 -8.76 -5.42 2.15
CA VAL A 38 -8.49 -3.97 2.18
C VAL A 38 -8.91 -3.40 3.54
N ASP A 39 -10.10 -3.76 4.03
CA ASP A 39 -10.60 -3.33 5.35
C ASP A 39 -9.65 -3.80 6.47
N ALA A 40 -9.17 -5.05 6.38
CA ALA A 40 -8.19 -5.60 7.31
C ALA A 40 -6.85 -4.84 7.23
N PHE A 41 -6.34 -4.58 6.03
CA PHE A 41 -5.11 -3.82 5.84
C PHE A 41 -5.20 -2.42 6.45
N GLU A 42 -6.30 -1.70 6.23
CA GLU A 42 -6.50 -0.37 6.82
C GLU A 42 -6.53 -0.41 8.36
N ALA A 43 -7.21 -1.40 8.94
CA ALA A 43 -7.29 -1.57 10.39
C ALA A 43 -5.92 -1.94 11.00
N GLU A 44 -5.21 -2.90 10.40
CA GLU A 44 -3.87 -3.33 10.82
C GLU A 44 -2.85 -2.19 10.68
N PHE A 45 -2.94 -1.39 9.61
CA PHE A 45 -2.08 -0.24 9.40
C PHE A 45 -2.31 0.85 10.46
N CYS A 46 -3.56 1.10 10.87
CA CYS A 46 -3.87 1.98 12.00
C CYS A 46 -3.24 1.45 13.29
N ALA A 47 -3.36 0.15 13.56
CA ALA A 47 -2.78 -0.47 14.75
C ALA A 47 -1.25 -0.38 14.76
N ALA A 48 -0.60 -0.58 13.61
CA ALA A 48 0.85 -0.54 13.46
C ALA A 48 1.44 0.89 13.57
N THR A 49 0.71 1.90 13.09
CA THR A 49 1.20 3.30 13.03
C THR A 49 0.69 4.19 14.16
N GLY A 50 -0.38 3.79 14.84
CA GLY A 50 -1.10 4.62 15.80
C GLY A 50 -1.99 5.70 15.17
N ALA A 51 -2.15 5.69 13.84
CA ALA A 51 -3.08 6.59 13.16
C ALA A 51 -4.52 6.27 13.55
N ARG A 52 -5.37 7.31 13.64
CA ARG A 52 -6.81 7.14 13.92
C ARG A 52 -7.57 6.53 12.74
N HIS A 53 -7.11 6.81 11.52
CA HIS A 53 -7.73 6.39 10.27
C HIS A 53 -6.64 6.08 9.24
N ALA A 54 -6.93 5.14 8.35
CA ALA A 54 -6.15 4.81 7.17
C ALA A 54 -7.09 4.64 5.98
N ALA A 55 -6.57 4.89 4.78
CA ALA A 55 -7.28 4.66 3.52
C ALA A 55 -6.29 4.04 2.53
N ALA A 56 -6.60 2.85 2.03
CA ALA A 56 -5.79 2.16 1.04
C ALA A 56 -5.98 2.81 -0.34
N VAL A 57 -4.86 3.07 -1.01
CA VAL A 57 -4.84 3.65 -2.37
C VAL A 57 -3.78 2.94 -3.22
N SER A 58 -3.83 3.17 -4.53
CA SER A 58 -3.00 2.45 -5.50
C SER A 58 -1.49 2.72 -5.40
N SER A 59 -1.08 3.83 -4.77
CA SER A 59 0.34 4.19 -4.61
C SER A 59 0.54 5.32 -3.59
N GLY A 60 1.79 5.53 -3.14
CA GLY A 60 2.16 6.69 -2.33
C GLY A 60 1.92 8.03 -3.05
N THR A 61 2.10 8.08 -4.37
CA THR A 61 1.78 9.28 -5.17
C THR A 61 0.28 9.59 -5.13
N ALA A 62 -0.57 8.58 -5.25
CA ALA A 62 -2.03 8.76 -5.11
C ALA A 62 -2.41 9.23 -3.71
N ALA A 63 -1.74 8.72 -2.67
CA ALA A 63 -1.96 9.15 -1.29
C ALA A 63 -1.64 10.63 -1.10
N LEU A 64 -0.47 11.09 -1.55
CA LEU A 64 -0.07 12.50 -1.45
C LEU A 64 -0.97 13.41 -2.29
N HIS A 65 -1.32 12.97 -3.51
CA HIS A 65 -2.21 13.73 -4.38
C HIS A 65 -3.58 13.94 -3.73
N LEU A 66 -4.18 12.89 -3.19
CA LEU A 66 -5.46 12.96 -2.49
C LEU A 66 -5.35 13.81 -1.21
N ALA A 67 -4.27 13.68 -0.45
CA ALA A 67 -4.04 14.46 0.76
C ALA A 67 -4.00 15.98 0.48
N LEU A 68 -3.33 16.39 -0.61
CA LEU A 68 -3.27 17.79 -1.03
C LEU A 68 -4.65 18.31 -1.46
N ILE A 69 -5.39 17.54 -2.27
CA ILE A 69 -6.76 17.89 -2.69
C ILE A 69 -7.66 18.07 -1.45
N LEU A 70 -7.65 17.10 -0.52
CA LEU A 70 -8.48 17.14 0.68
C LEU A 70 -8.08 18.25 1.66
N SER A 71 -6.82 18.70 1.61
CA SER A 71 -6.34 19.85 2.39
C SER A 71 -6.69 21.19 1.75
N GLY A 72 -7.33 21.18 0.57
CA GLY A 72 -7.77 22.39 -0.12
C GLY A 72 -6.70 23.10 -0.94
N VAL A 73 -5.56 22.45 -1.19
CA VAL A 73 -4.46 23.03 -1.99
C VAL A 73 -4.91 23.21 -3.44
N GLY A 74 -4.65 24.39 -3.99
CA GLY A 74 -5.02 24.77 -5.35
C GLY A 74 -4.00 25.67 -6.05
N PRO A 75 -4.35 26.17 -7.24
CA PRO A 75 -3.48 27.05 -8.00
C PRO A 75 -3.15 28.33 -7.24
N GLY A 76 -1.86 28.64 -7.10
CA GLY A 76 -1.37 29.82 -6.37
C GLY A 76 -0.96 29.54 -4.92
N ASP A 77 -1.23 28.35 -4.39
CA ASP A 77 -0.77 27.95 -3.07
C ASP A 77 0.67 27.44 -3.10
N GLU A 78 1.41 27.68 -2.03
CA GLU A 78 2.77 27.17 -1.83
C GLU A 78 2.76 25.98 -0.87
N VAL A 79 3.47 24.91 -1.24
CA VAL A 79 3.66 23.71 -0.40
C VAL A 79 5.15 23.48 -0.22
N VAL A 80 5.63 23.52 1.02
CA VAL A 80 7.04 23.29 1.36
C VAL A 80 7.35 21.79 1.36
N VAL A 81 8.50 21.42 0.80
CA VAL A 81 8.99 20.03 0.70
C VAL A 81 10.38 19.91 1.30
#